data_AF-A0A0L6WAR7-F1
#
_entry.id   AF-A0A0L6WAR7-F1
#
_cell.length_a   1.000
_cell.length_b   1.000
_cell.length_c   1.000
_cell.angle_alpha   90.00
_cell.angle_beta   90.00
_cell.angle_gamma   90.00
#
_symmetry.space_group_name_H-M   'P 1'
#
loop_
_entity.id
_entity.type
_entity.pdbx_description
1 polymer ?
#
loop_
_entity_poly.entity_id
_entity_poly.type
_entity_poly.pdbx_seq_one_letter_code
_entity_poly.pdbx_strand_id
1 'polypeptide(L)'
;FWWPQVSTDIVWYLWTCHLCQIHQMTKVLIPLTVTMPAPLFSKIYVDTMFMLPSNNKIVTNNGPPILKAVTYLAKKYNLHHIWISGYNKRANGIVKQPHFNVCQALFKAVKGDQSRWSTTTYSVFWSERVTVCKQMGCSPYFTTTGTHPLLCKQMGCSPYFTTTGTHPLLPANIVEATYLQLPPNLLLSTTDLIAYRAIDLQHCQEDLDHLYSQVLSACHLAAICFKTEHAATIHNYNFKTGDLVLMRNTRIEVTHNKKMKPCYLGPLVVISRNHGGTYIVCELDGSVLHCSIAALCLVPYFTREHITVPSNTFDIDTS
;
A
#
# COMPACT_ATOMS: atom_id res chain seq x y z
N PHE A 1 -33.16 -41.99 3.42
CA PHE A 1 -34.38 -41.18 3.65
C PHE A 1 -34.61 -40.28 2.44
N TRP A 2 -35.85 -40.02 2.06
CA TRP A 2 -36.22 -39.14 0.96
C TRP A 2 -37.45 -38.32 1.35
N TRP A 3 -37.47 -37.03 1.02
CA TRP A 3 -38.62 -36.13 1.18
C TRP A 3 -38.58 -35.01 0.13
N PRO A 4 -39.71 -34.35 -0.18
CA PRO A 4 -39.83 -33.46 -1.34
C PRO A 4 -38.87 -32.25 -1.38
N GLN A 5 -38.46 -31.73 -0.22
CA GLN A 5 -37.59 -30.54 -0.10
C GLN A 5 -36.17 -30.89 0.34
N VAL A 6 -35.75 -32.16 0.24
CA VAL A 6 -34.45 -32.65 0.74
C VAL A 6 -33.26 -31.83 0.25
N SER A 7 -33.24 -31.40 -1.01
CA SER A 7 -32.17 -30.55 -1.55
C SER A 7 -32.13 -29.17 -0.89
N THR A 8 -33.28 -28.51 -0.77
CA THR A 8 -33.43 -27.20 -0.14
C THR A 8 -33.04 -27.25 1.34
N ASP A 9 -33.47 -28.28 2.05
CA ASP A 9 -33.19 -28.45 3.47
C ASP A 9 -31.70 -28.73 3.73
N ILE A 10 -31.06 -29.53 2.87
CA ILE A 10 -29.61 -29.76 2.93
C ILE A 10 -28.86 -28.45 2.68
N VAL A 11 -29.23 -27.68 1.66
CA VAL A 11 -28.60 -26.39 1.37
C VAL A 11 -28.79 -25.42 2.54
N TRP A 12 -30.00 -25.29 3.07
CA TRP A 12 -30.30 -24.47 4.23
C TRP A 12 -29.47 -24.90 5.45
N TYR A 13 -29.37 -26.20 5.72
CA TYR A 13 -28.58 -26.72 6.83
C TYR A 13 -27.09 -26.40 6.67
N LEU A 14 -26.52 -26.58 5.48
CA LEU A 14 -25.12 -26.29 5.20
C LEU A 14 -24.81 -24.79 5.28
N TRP A 15 -25.71 -23.94 4.78
CA TRP A 15 -25.57 -22.48 4.85
C TRP A 15 -25.69 -21.94 6.27
N THR A 16 -26.58 -22.50 7.10
CA THR A 16 -26.79 -22.07 8.49
C THR A 16 -25.89 -22.78 9.50
N CYS A 17 -25.14 -23.81 9.11
CA CYS A 17 -24.23 -24.52 10.00
C CYS A 17 -23.05 -23.63 10.41
N HIS A 18 -22.94 -23.35 11.71
CA HIS A 18 -21.86 -22.52 12.26
C HIS A 18 -20.46 -23.05 11.89
N LEU A 19 -20.23 -24.36 12.07
CA LEU A 19 -18.92 -24.98 11.78
C LEU A 19 -18.54 -24.88 10.30
N CYS A 20 -19.51 -25.00 9.39
CA CYS A 20 -19.30 -24.84 7.95
C CYS A 20 -18.96 -23.39 7.61
N GLN A 21 -19.69 -22.43 8.19
CA GLN A 21 -19.47 -21.01 7.94
C GLN A 21 -18.11 -20.52 8.47
N ILE A 22 -17.66 -20.96 9.66
CA ILE A 22 -16.34 -20.54 10.19
C ILE A 22 -15.16 -21.17 9.44
N HIS A 23 -15.34 -22.35 8.83
CA HIS A 23 -14.32 -23.04 8.03
C HIS A 23 -14.43 -22.76 6.53
N GLN A 24 -15.35 -21.88 6.12
CA GLN A 24 -15.50 -21.55 4.70
C GLN A 24 -14.19 -20.97 4.14
N MET A 25 -13.88 -21.36 2.91
CA MET A 25 -12.66 -20.94 2.21
C MET A 25 -12.89 -19.75 1.27
N THR A 26 -14.16 -19.35 1.09
CA THR A 26 -14.56 -18.20 0.29
C THR A 26 -13.84 -16.96 0.77
N LYS A 27 -13.27 -16.18 -0.14
CA LYS A 27 -12.63 -14.91 0.17
C LYS A 27 -13.32 -13.84 -0.65
N VAL A 28 -13.84 -12.82 0.01
CA VAL A 28 -14.51 -11.72 -0.69
C VAL A 28 -13.47 -10.73 -1.16
N LEU A 29 -13.63 -10.27 -2.40
CA LEU A 29 -12.90 -9.12 -2.92
C LEU A 29 -13.86 -7.93 -3.04
N ILE A 30 -13.33 -6.74 -2.80
CA ILE A 30 -14.00 -5.46 -3.05
C ILE A 30 -13.40 -4.91 -4.34
N PRO A 31 -14.21 -4.27 -5.20
CA PRO A 31 -13.70 -3.62 -6.40
C PRO A 31 -12.59 -2.64 -6.05
N LEU A 32 -11.55 -2.59 -6.89
CA LEU A 32 -10.47 -1.63 -6.71
C LEU A 32 -11.01 -0.22 -6.91
N THR A 33 -10.81 0.64 -5.92
CA THR A 33 -11.06 2.09 -6.06
C THR A 33 -9.85 2.70 -6.75
N VAL A 34 -10.06 3.31 -7.92
CA VAL A 34 -9.01 4.08 -8.60
C VAL A 34 -8.76 5.33 -7.77
N THR A 35 -7.61 5.40 -7.12
CA THR A 35 -7.16 6.60 -6.42
C THR A 35 -6.44 7.50 -7.41
N MET A 36 -6.81 8.78 -7.43
CA MET A 36 -6.04 9.77 -8.18
C MET A 36 -4.59 9.78 -7.68
N PRO A 37 -3.60 9.80 -8.58
CA PRO A 37 -2.21 9.96 -8.18
C PRO A 37 -2.08 11.28 -7.39
N ALA A 38 -1.47 11.20 -6.22
CA ALA A 38 -1.28 12.38 -5.38
C ALA A 38 -0.12 13.20 -5.96
N PRO A 39 -0.20 14.55 -5.97
CA PRO A 39 0.93 15.39 -6.32
C PRO A 39 2.16 15.07 -5.47
N LEU A 40 3.35 15.39 -5.98
CA LEU A 40 4.60 15.17 -5.25
C LEU A 40 4.53 15.81 -3.86
N PHE A 41 5.04 15.10 -2.85
CA PHE A 41 5.07 15.51 -1.44
C PHE A 41 3.73 15.77 -0.75
N SER A 42 2.58 15.64 -1.44
CA SER A 42 1.26 15.79 -0.83
C SER A 42 0.88 14.61 0.08
N LYS A 43 1.42 13.41 -0.21
CA LYS A 43 1.15 12.19 0.54
C LYS A 43 2.41 11.35 0.68
N ILE A 44 2.80 11.06 1.91
CA ILE A 44 3.94 10.21 2.23
C ILE A 44 3.43 8.95 2.89
N TYR A 45 3.89 7.80 2.40
CA TYR A 45 3.63 6.52 3.03
C TYR A 45 4.87 6.07 3.80
N VAL A 46 4.66 5.65 5.04
CA VAL A 46 5.72 5.17 5.92
C VAL A 46 5.35 3.79 6.42
N ASP A 47 6.25 2.83 6.26
CA ASP A 47 6.09 1.48 6.78
C ASP A 47 7.43 1.00 7.35
N THR A 48 7.38 0.00 8.22
CA THR A 48 8.57 -0.58 8.84
C THR A 48 8.74 -2.02 8.38
N MET A 49 9.95 -2.33 7.92
CA MET A 49 10.30 -3.68 7.50
C MET A 49 11.05 -4.41 8.60
N PHE A 50 10.75 -5.69 8.77
CA PHE A 50 11.61 -6.57 9.55
C PHE A 50 12.76 -7.05 8.67
N MET A 51 13.98 -6.63 9.01
CA MET A 51 15.22 -7.13 8.42
C MET A 51 15.85 -8.16 9.38
N LEU A 52 16.51 -9.17 8.81
CA LEU A 52 17.32 -10.11 9.59
C LEU A 52 18.47 -9.36 10.27
N PRO A 53 18.86 -9.75 11.50
CA PRO A 53 19.86 -9.03 12.26
C PRO A 53 21.19 -8.97 11.49
N SER A 54 21.68 -7.75 11.26
CA SER A 54 23.08 -7.53 10.86
C SER A 54 23.97 -7.53 12.10
N ASN A 55 25.27 -7.69 11.90
CA ASN A 55 26.24 -7.80 13.00
C ASN A 55 26.30 -6.56 13.92
N ASN A 56 25.70 -5.43 13.52
CA ASN A 56 25.58 -4.22 14.34
C ASN A 56 24.16 -4.12 14.92
N LYS A 57 24.00 -4.58 16.17
CA LYS A 57 22.71 -4.60 16.89
C LYS A 57 22.22 -3.20 17.20
N ILE A 58 21.13 -2.78 16.55
CA ILE A 58 20.10 -1.95 17.16
C ILE A 58 18.77 -2.67 16.95
N VAL A 59 18.25 -3.24 18.04
CA VAL A 59 16.94 -3.88 18.07
C VAL A 59 15.94 -2.81 18.47
N THR A 60 15.21 -2.27 17.50
CA THR A 60 14.00 -1.50 17.77
C THR A 60 12.80 -2.36 17.40
N ASN A 61 12.01 -2.67 18.41
CA ASN A 61 10.70 -3.29 18.28
C ASN A 61 9.73 -2.23 17.72
N ASN A 62 8.95 -2.65 16.71
CA ASN A 62 7.93 -1.87 15.99
C ASN A 62 6.71 -1.54 16.87
N GLY A 63 6.97 -0.98 18.04
CA GLY A 63 5.99 -0.66 19.05
C GLY A 63 5.55 0.81 19.03
N PRO A 64 4.60 1.16 19.92
CA PRO A 64 4.16 2.51 20.29
C PRO A 64 5.14 3.70 20.13
N PRO A 65 6.48 3.58 20.30
CA PRO A 65 7.44 4.64 20.00
C PRO A 65 7.33 5.30 18.62
N ILE A 66 7.17 4.55 17.51
CA ILE A 66 7.04 5.18 16.17
C ILE A 66 5.75 5.98 16.09
N LEU A 67 4.67 5.44 16.67
CA LEU A 67 3.36 6.10 16.72
C LEU A 67 3.45 7.42 17.48
N LYS A 68 4.15 7.44 18.62
CA LYS A 68 4.41 8.66 19.39
C LYS A 68 5.26 9.66 18.60
N ALA A 69 6.31 9.20 17.91
CA ALA A 69 7.18 10.05 17.10
C ALA A 69 6.42 10.68 15.91
N VAL A 70 5.64 9.88 15.17
CA VAL A 70 4.82 10.37 14.06
C VAL A 70 3.75 11.34 14.56
N THR A 71 3.11 11.07 15.70
CA THR A 71 2.14 11.98 16.29
C THR A 71 2.77 13.32 16.70
N TYR A 72 3.99 13.28 17.26
CA TYR A 72 4.75 14.49 17.57
C TYR A 72 5.11 15.28 16.30
N LEU A 73 5.61 14.61 15.26
CA LEU A 73 5.96 15.25 13.99
C LEU A 73 4.74 15.83 13.29
N ALA A 74 3.62 15.11 13.30
CA ALA A 74 2.36 15.59 12.75
C ALA A 74 1.89 16.87 13.43
N LYS A 75 2.00 16.95 14.77
CA LYS A 75 1.67 18.16 15.53
C LYS A 75 2.67 19.30 15.29
N LYS A 76 3.96 19.00 15.17
CA LYS A 76 5.01 20.00 14.96
C LYS A 76 4.97 20.63 13.56
N TYR A 77 4.71 19.81 12.55
CA TYR A 77 4.73 20.20 11.14
C TYR A 77 3.33 20.35 10.53
N ASN A 78 2.27 20.34 11.36
CA ASN A 78 0.87 20.42 10.93
C ASN A 78 0.51 19.42 9.81
N LEU A 79 1.02 18.19 9.91
CA LEU A 79 0.72 17.13 8.95
C LEU A 79 -0.56 16.39 9.36
N HIS A 80 -1.46 16.16 8.42
CA HIS A 80 -2.65 15.36 8.66
C HIS A 80 -2.32 13.86 8.64
N HIS A 81 -2.27 13.23 9.81
CA HIS A 81 -1.98 11.80 9.92
C HIS A 81 -3.22 10.95 9.64
N ILE A 82 -3.15 10.07 8.64
CA ILE A 82 -4.23 9.14 8.27
C ILE A 82 -3.89 7.73 8.75
N TRP A 83 -4.77 7.15 9.55
CA TRP A 83 -4.65 5.78 10.04
C TRP A 83 -5.21 4.79 9.03
N ILE A 84 -4.40 3.79 8.65
CA ILE A 84 -4.89 2.63 7.90
C ILE A 84 -5.53 1.67 8.90
N SER A 85 -6.74 1.19 8.59
CA SER A 85 -7.42 0.23 9.45
C SER A 85 -6.61 -1.06 9.62
N GLY A 86 -6.70 -1.63 10.82
CA GLY A 86 -6.15 -2.95 11.10
C GLY A 86 -6.67 -3.96 10.07
N TYR A 87 -5.79 -4.88 9.66
CA TYR A 87 -6.14 -5.98 8.75
C TYR A 87 -6.43 -5.62 7.28
N ASN A 88 -6.29 -4.36 6.86
CA ASN A 88 -6.39 -3.98 5.45
C ASN A 88 -5.03 -4.07 4.72
N LYS A 89 -4.60 -5.29 4.36
CA LYS A 89 -3.32 -5.51 3.67
C LYS A 89 -3.22 -4.75 2.33
N ARG A 90 -4.35 -4.47 1.66
CA ARG A 90 -4.42 -3.82 0.35
C ARG A 90 -4.19 -2.32 0.40
N ALA A 91 -4.68 -1.64 1.43
CA ALA A 91 -4.46 -0.19 1.60
C ALA A 91 -2.97 0.16 1.73
N ASN A 92 -2.16 -0.74 2.28
CA ASN A 92 -0.71 -0.58 2.38
C ASN A 92 0.06 -1.23 1.20
N GLY A 93 -0.63 -1.56 0.10
CA GLY A 93 -0.02 -2.22 -1.07
C GLY A 93 1.05 -1.38 -1.75
N ILE A 94 0.86 -0.06 -1.78
CA ILE A 94 1.78 0.91 -2.39
C ILE A 94 3.18 0.81 -1.78
N VAL A 95 3.29 0.57 -0.47
CA VAL A 95 4.59 0.43 0.21
C VAL A 95 5.07 -1.01 0.21
N LYS A 96 4.17 -1.98 0.34
CA LYS A 96 4.53 -3.41 0.44
C LYS A 96 5.15 -4.00 -0.82
N GLN A 97 4.74 -3.53 -2.00
CA GLN A 97 5.28 -4.02 -3.26
C GLN A 97 6.75 -3.60 -3.49
N PRO A 98 7.15 -2.31 -3.38
CA PRO A 98 8.56 -1.91 -3.51
C PRO A 98 9.42 -2.52 -2.40
N HIS A 99 8.87 -2.69 -1.21
CA HIS A 99 9.49 -3.40 -0.10
C HIS A 99 10.01 -4.80 -0.47
N PHE A 100 9.22 -5.61 -1.19
CA PHE A 100 9.66 -6.93 -1.65
C PHE A 100 10.86 -6.82 -2.61
N ASN A 101 10.80 -5.90 -3.58
CA ASN A 101 11.87 -5.69 -4.55
C ASN A 101 13.17 -5.23 -3.88
N VAL A 102 13.08 -4.30 -2.92
CA VAL A 102 14.23 -3.80 -2.17
C VAL A 102 14.87 -4.92 -1.35
N CYS A 103 14.07 -5.73 -0.64
CA CYS A 103 14.60 -6.87 0.11
C CYS A 103 15.33 -7.88 -0.80
N GLN A 104 14.73 -8.20 -1.95
CA GLN A 104 15.34 -9.11 -2.91
C GLN A 104 16.63 -8.53 -3.51
N ALA A 105 16.65 -7.23 -3.80
CA ALA A 105 17.83 -6.53 -4.30
C ALA A 105 18.96 -6.49 -3.26
N LEU A 106 18.65 -6.20 -2.00
CA LEU A 106 19.61 -6.26 -0.89
C LEU A 106 20.25 -7.64 -0.78
N PHE A 107 19.43 -8.70 -0.79
CA PHE A 107 19.91 -10.07 -0.70
C PHE A 107 20.81 -10.47 -1.88
N LYS A 108 20.46 -10.03 -3.09
CA LYS A 108 21.28 -10.24 -4.29
C LYS A 108 22.59 -9.46 -4.24
N ALA A 109 22.56 -8.21 -3.78
CA ALA A 109 23.74 -7.34 -3.68
C ALA A 109 24.80 -7.88 -2.71
N VAL A 110 24.37 -8.58 -1.64
CA VAL A 110 25.28 -9.23 -0.67
C VAL A 110 25.69 -10.66 -1.06
N LYS A 111 25.36 -11.11 -2.28
CA LYS A 111 25.66 -12.46 -2.77
C LYS A 111 25.21 -13.58 -1.81
N GLY A 112 24.10 -13.37 -1.10
CA GLY A 112 23.53 -14.33 -0.16
C GLY A 112 24.01 -14.21 1.30
N ASP A 113 25.03 -13.39 1.61
CA ASP A 113 25.43 -13.13 3.00
C ASP A 113 24.51 -12.09 3.66
N GLN A 114 23.50 -12.60 4.38
CA GLN A 114 22.48 -11.78 5.01
C GLN A 114 23.06 -10.78 6.03
N SER A 115 24.18 -11.08 6.69
CA SER A 115 24.71 -10.24 7.78
C SER A 115 25.18 -8.85 7.31
N ARG A 116 25.46 -8.71 6.02
CA ARG A 116 26.08 -7.51 5.41
C ARG A 116 25.11 -6.58 4.70
N TRP A 117 23.80 -6.79 4.83
CA TRP A 117 22.79 -6.02 4.11
C TRP A 117 22.92 -4.50 4.35
N SER A 118 23.37 -4.08 5.53
CA SER A 118 23.57 -2.66 5.86
C SER A 118 24.59 -1.97 4.95
N THR A 119 25.63 -2.69 4.48
CA THR A 119 26.70 -2.12 3.63
C THR A 119 26.24 -1.81 2.21
N THR A 120 25.27 -2.56 1.69
CA THR A 120 24.74 -2.39 0.32
C THR A 120 23.45 -1.57 0.29
N THR A 121 22.95 -1.17 1.46
CA THR A 121 21.66 -0.48 1.60
C THR A 121 21.59 0.81 0.79
N TYR A 122 22.62 1.65 0.89
CA TYR A 122 22.71 2.90 0.14
C TYR A 122 22.65 2.67 -1.37
N SER A 123 23.46 1.71 -1.87
CA SER A 123 23.53 1.39 -3.30
C SER A 123 22.20 0.86 -3.85
N VAL A 124 21.51 0.03 -3.07
CA VAL A 124 20.21 -0.52 -3.50
C VAL A 124 19.15 0.58 -3.56
N PHE A 125 19.03 1.43 -2.55
CA PHE A 125 18.07 2.54 -2.58
C PHE A 125 18.39 3.56 -3.67
N TRP A 126 19.67 3.85 -3.93
CA TRP A 126 20.06 4.66 -5.07
C TRP A 126 19.61 4.02 -6.38
N SER A 127 19.91 2.73 -6.57
CA SER A 127 19.54 1.99 -7.79
C SER A 127 18.04 1.93 -8.01
N GLU A 128 17.25 1.79 -6.95
CA GLU A 128 15.79 1.76 -7.03
C GLU A 128 15.20 3.08 -7.51
N ARG A 129 15.72 4.21 -7.01
CA ARG A 129 15.28 5.56 -7.40
C ARG A 129 15.59 5.91 -8.86
N VAL A 130 16.69 5.38 -9.41
CA VAL A 130 17.12 5.67 -10.79
C VAL A 130 16.60 4.63 -11.81
N THR A 131 16.11 3.48 -11.36
CA THR A 131 15.59 2.45 -12.25
C THR A 131 14.18 2.82 -12.74
N VAL A 132 13.92 2.58 -14.02
CA VAL A 132 12.61 2.83 -14.63
C VAL A 132 11.55 1.94 -13.99
N CYS A 133 10.47 2.56 -13.49
CA CYS A 133 9.31 1.85 -12.99
C CYS A 133 8.45 1.39 -14.16
N LYS A 134 8.17 0.09 -14.26
CA LYS A 134 7.33 -0.47 -15.33
C LYS A 134 5.92 0.13 -15.40
N GLN A 135 5.39 0.57 -14.26
CA GLN A 135 4.04 1.17 -14.20
C GLN A 135 4.01 2.62 -14.70
N MET A 136 5.10 3.37 -14.49
CA MET A 136 5.17 4.80 -14.85
C MET A 136 5.89 5.03 -16.19
N GLY A 137 6.64 4.05 -16.70
CA GLY A 137 7.50 4.21 -17.89
C GLY A 137 8.75 5.06 -17.65
N CYS A 138 8.89 5.68 -16.48
CA CYS A 138 10.02 6.52 -16.07
C CYS A 138 10.54 6.16 -14.66
N SER A 139 11.70 6.68 -14.28
CA SER A 139 12.30 6.45 -12.96
C SER A 139 11.67 7.34 -11.87
N PRO A 140 11.58 6.90 -10.61
CA PRO A 140 11.16 7.77 -9.50
C PRO A 140 11.94 9.08 -9.42
N TYR A 141 13.25 9.04 -9.70
CA TYR A 141 14.08 10.24 -9.80
C TYR A 141 13.51 11.23 -10.83
N PHE A 142 13.26 10.77 -12.06
CA PHE A 142 12.64 11.59 -13.12
C PHE A 142 11.34 12.24 -12.68
N THR A 143 10.46 11.50 -11.99
CA THR A 143 9.19 12.07 -11.52
C THR A 143 9.36 13.18 -10.50
N THR A 144 10.42 13.13 -9.68
CA THR A 144 10.66 14.13 -8.63
C THR A 144 11.43 15.34 -9.12
N THR A 145 12.32 15.16 -10.09
CA THR A 145 13.26 16.19 -10.54
C THR A 145 13.01 16.65 -11.97
N GLY A 146 12.07 16.02 -12.69
CA GLY A 146 11.83 16.26 -14.12
C GLY A 146 12.96 15.78 -15.03
N THR A 147 13.95 15.01 -14.53
CA THR A 147 15.19 14.75 -15.28
C THR A 147 15.58 13.28 -15.27
N HIS A 148 16.05 12.76 -16.41
CA HIS A 148 16.52 11.38 -16.47
C HIS A 148 17.81 11.26 -15.67
N PRO A 149 17.95 10.23 -14.81
CA PRO A 149 19.19 10.02 -14.09
C PRO A 149 20.31 9.79 -15.10
N LEU A 150 21.34 10.65 -15.06
CA LEU A 150 22.57 10.47 -15.83
C LEU A 150 23.33 9.27 -15.27
N LEU A 151 22.92 8.08 -15.68
CA LEU A 151 23.75 6.89 -15.55
C LEU A 151 24.88 7.09 -16.55
N CYS A 152 26.06 7.43 -16.03
CA CYS A 152 27.28 7.63 -16.80
C CYS A 152 27.60 6.36 -17.61
N LYS A 153 27.03 6.26 -18.81
CA LYS A 153 27.31 5.18 -19.76
C LYS A 153 28.17 5.66 -20.94
N GLN A 154 28.35 6.96 -21.14
CA GLN A 154 29.16 7.52 -22.23
C GLN A 154 29.53 8.99 -21.98
N MET A 155 30.65 9.26 -21.29
CA MET A 155 31.51 10.43 -21.55
C MET A 155 32.84 10.30 -20.80
N GLY A 156 33.96 10.60 -21.48
CA GLY A 156 35.31 10.49 -20.95
C GLY A 156 35.66 11.57 -19.91
N CYS A 157 35.91 11.11 -18.69
CA CYS A 157 36.90 11.54 -17.69
C CYS A 157 37.08 13.03 -17.26
N SER A 158 36.53 13.40 -16.10
CA SER A 158 36.92 14.48 -15.15
C SER A 158 37.95 14.09 -14.02
N PRO A 159 38.71 15.05 -13.45
CA PRO A 159 39.96 14.85 -12.65
C PRO A 159 39.89 14.18 -11.26
N TYR A 160 38.81 13.49 -10.92
CA TYR A 160 38.69 12.66 -9.69
C TYR A 160 38.74 11.14 -10.01
N PHE A 161 38.59 10.84 -11.29
CA PHE A 161 38.78 9.52 -11.90
C PHE A 161 40.23 9.06 -11.81
N THR A 162 41.18 9.99 -11.71
CA THR A 162 42.60 9.70 -11.58
C THR A 162 43.02 9.23 -10.19
N THR A 163 42.24 9.51 -9.13
CA THR A 163 42.60 9.14 -7.73
C THR A 163 41.70 8.06 -7.13
N THR A 164 40.45 7.96 -7.57
CA THR A 164 39.42 7.04 -7.03
C THR A 164 38.72 6.21 -8.11
N GLY A 165 39.09 6.39 -9.38
CA GLY A 165 38.40 5.76 -10.52
C GLY A 165 36.96 6.23 -10.73
N THR A 166 36.51 7.29 -10.05
CA THR A 166 35.12 7.79 -10.05
C THR A 166 35.07 9.32 -10.11
N HIS A 167 34.04 9.92 -10.74
CA HIS A 167 33.80 11.38 -10.70
C HIS A 167 33.00 11.80 -9.46
N PRO A 168 33.27 12.97 -8.85
CA PRO A 168 32.58 13.49 -7.68
C PRO A 168 31.44 14.32 -8.22
N LEU A 169 30.27 13.74 -8.19
CA LEU A 169 29.08 14.55 -8.30
C LEU A 169 28.80 15.04 -6.89
N LEU A 170 29.15 16.32 -6.62
CA LEU A 170 28.71 17.03 -5.43
C LEU A 170 27.17 16.98 -5.39
N PRO A 171 26.54 16.64 -4.26
CA PRO A 171 25.08 16.63 -4.12
C PRO A 171 24.41 17.97 -4.46
N ALA A 172 25.16 19.08 -4.42
CA ALA A 172 24.67 20.39 -4.83
C ALA A 172 24.49 20.54 -6.36
N ASN A 173 25.25 19.79 -7.20
CA ASN A 173 25.09 19.79 -8.65
C ASN A 173 23.92 18.93 -9.14
N ILE A 174 23.21 18.25 -8.23
CA ILE A 174 21.98 17.49 -8.51
C ILE A 174 20.74 18.40 -8.44
N VAL A 175 20.89 19.64 -7.95
CA VAL A 175 19.79 20.62 -7.83
C VAL A 175 19.62 21.48 -9.08
N GLU A 176 20.58 21.53 -10.01
CA GLU A 176 20.39 22.25 -11.28
C GLU A 176 19.80 21.36 -12.37
N ALA A 177 18.48 21.48 -12.51
CA ALA A 177 17.58 20.87 -13.47
C ALA A 177 17.75 21.38 -14.92
N THR A 178 18.94 21.27 -15.54
CA THR A 178 19.16 21.99 -16.83
C THR A 178 19.80 21.15 -17.94
N TYR A 179 19.28 19.97 -18.29
CA TYR A 179 19.77 19.25 -19.49
C TYR A 179 18.69 18.41 -20.19
N LEU A 180 17.51 18.97 -20.46
CA LEU A 180 16.53 18.36 -21.39
C LEU A 180 16.65 18.91 -22.82
N GLN A 181 17.24 20.10 -22.99
CA GLN A 181 17.50 20.66 -24.31
C GLN A 181 18.84 20.21 -24.89
N LEU A 182 18.88 20.15 -26.23
CA LEU A 182 20.12 19.98 -26.99
C LEU A 182 21.15 20.99 -26.49
N PRO A 183 22.41 20.57 -26.28
CA PRO A 183 23.44 21.48 -25.81
C PRO A 183 23.53 22.67 -26.78
N PRO A 184 23.53 23.92 -26.27
CA PRO A 184 23.59 25.07 -27.14
C PRO A 184 24.89 25.04 -27.94
N ASN A 185 24.80 25.34 -29.24
CA ASN A 185 25.95 25.31 -30.15
C ASN A 185 26.96 26.45 -29.90
N LEU A 186 26.62 27.42 -29.05
CA LEU A 186 27.41 28.61 -28.70
C LEU A 186 27.27 28.92 -27.21
N LEU A 187 28.22 29.69 -26.67
CA LEU A 187 28.14 30.23 -25.31
C LEU A 187 26.92 31.16 -25.19
N LEU A 188 26.00 30.80 -24.31
CA LEU A 188 24.79 31.57 -24.04
C LEU A 188 25.11 32.81 -23.21
N SER A 189 24.41 33.91 -23.48
CA SER A 189 24.37 35.03 -22.55
C SER A 189 23.64 34.60 -21.26
N THR A 190 23.90 35.29 -20.14
CA THR A 190 23.23 35.00 -18.87
C THR A 190 21.71 35.09 -18.99
N THR A 191 21.19 36.01 -19.80
CA THR A 191 19.75 36.16 -20.05
C THR A 191 19.18 35.01 -20.87
N ASP A 192 19.90 34.55 -21.89
CA ASP A 192 19.44 33.41 -22.71
C ASP A 192 19.49 32.12 -21.89
N LEU A 193 20.50 31.93 -21.05
CA LEU A 193 20.60 30.78 -20.15
C LEU A 193 19.46 30.76 -19.11
N ILE A 194 19.06 31.92 -18.59
CA ILE A 194 17.88 32.03 -17.72
C ILE A 194 16.60 31.73 -18.50
N ALA A 195 16.46 32.21 -19.74
CA ALA A 195 15.30 31.95 -20.59
C ALA A 195 15.17 30.46 -20.94
N TYR A 196 16.27 29.81 -21.32
CA TYR A 196 16.32 28.37 -21.57
C TYR A 196 15.96 27.56 -20.32
N ARG A 197 16.49 27.92 -19.14
CA ARG A 197 16.10 27.31 -17.86
C ARG A 197 14.62 27.50 -17.54
N ALA A 198 14.06 28.68 -17.82
CA ALA A 198 12.65 28.95 -17.60
C ALA A 198 11.76 28.11 -18.54
N ILE A 199 12.18 27.92 -19.79
CA ILE A 199 11.51 27.04 -20.77
C ILE A 199 11.57 25.57 -20.33
N ASP A 200 12.73 25.09 -19.88
CA ASP A 200 12.88 23.72 -19.34
C ASP A 200 11.97 23.46 -18.13
N LEU A 201 11.87 24.45 -17.22
CA LEU A 201 10.97 24.37 -16.08
C LEU A 201 9.49 24.40 -16.49
N GLN A 202 9.14 25.07 -17.58
CA GLN A 202 7.78 25.09 -18.11
C GLN A 202 7.39 23.76 -18.77
N HIS A 203 8.26 23.18 -19.60
CA HIS A 203 8.03 21.86 -20.20
C HIS A 203 7.92 20.74 -19.16
N CYS A 204 8.63 20.86 -18.03
CA CYS A 204 8.49 19.93 -16.91
C CYS A 204 7.04 19.79 -16.42
N GLN A 205 6.25 20.87 -16.44
CA GLN A 205 4.84 20.80 -16.03
C GLN A 205 3.98 20.02 -17.04
N GLU A 206 4.20 20.24 -18.34
CA GLU A 206 3.52 19.51 -19.42
C GLU A 206 3.86 18.01 -19.37
N ASP A 207 5.13 17.68 -19.12
CA ASP A 207 5.60 16.31 -18.96
C ASP A 207 4.99 15.64 -17.73
N LEU A 208 4.88 16.36 -16.61
CA LEU A 208 4.25 15.88 -15.38
C LEU A 208 2.75 15.66 -15.58
N ASP A 209 2.06 16.54 -16.29
CA ASP A 209 0.63 16.40 -16.60
C ASP A 209 0.38 15.21 -17.54
N HIS A 210 1.26 15.02 -18.52
CA HIS A 210 1.22 13.84 -19.39
C HIS A 210 1.47 12.56 -18.60
N LEU A 211 2.49 12.51 -17.73
CA LEU A 211 2.73 11.37 -16.84
C LEU A 211 1.53 11.10 -15.91
N TYR A 212 0.93 12.15 -15.37
CA TYR A 212 -0.26 12.05 -14.54
C TYR A 212 -1.40 11.36 -15.29
N SER A 213 -1.67 11.82 -16.51
CA SER A 213 -2.72 11.24 -17.37
C SER A 213 -2.44 9.78 -17.74
N GLN A 214 -1.19 9.44 -18.03
CA GLN A 214 -0.76 8.07 -18.33
C GLN A 214 -0.94 7.14 -17.12
N VAL A 215 -0.44 7.54 -15.95
CA VAL A 215 -0.59 6.75 -14.71
C VAL A 215 -2.07 6.58 -14.37
N LEU A 216 -2.86 7.64 -14.49
CA LEU A 216 -4.30 7.57 -14.25
C LEU A 216 -5.00 6.58 -15.20
N SER A 217 -4.69 6.66 -16.50
CA SER A 217 -5.24 5.73 -17.50
C SER A 217 -4.86 4.27 -17.20
N ALA A 218 -3.61 4.02 -16.80
CA ALA A 218 -3.12 2.70 -16.42
C ALA A 218 -3.84 2.19 -15.15
N CYS A 219 -4.10 3.06 -14.17
CA CYS A 219 -4.88 2.71 -12.99
C CYS A 219 -6.34 2.34 -13.35
N HIS A 220 -6.97 3.06 -14.27
CA HIS A 220 -8.31 2.72 -14.77
C HIS A 220 -8.33 1.36 -15.47
N LEU A 221 -7.38 1.11 -16.38
CA LEU A 221 -7.26 -0.17 -17.07
C LEU A 221 -7.04 -1.32 -16.08
N ALA A 222 -6.13 -1.15 -15.11
CA ALA A 222 -5.89 -2.14 -14.07
C ALA A 222 -7.15 -2.42 -13.24
N ALA A 223 -7.96 -1.40 -12.91
CA ALA A 223 -9.21 -1.58 -12.19
C ALA A 223 -10.27 -2.32 -13.04
N ILE A 224 -10.33 -2.07 -14.34
CA ILE A 224 -11.21 -2.80 -15.27
C ILE A 224 -10.78 -4.27 -15.35
N CYS A 225 -9.50 -4.55 -15.62
CA CYS A 225 -8.97 -5.91 -15.66
C CYS A 225 -9.20 -6.65 -14.33
N PHE A 226 -9.00 -5.98 -13.20
CA PHE A 226 -9.26 -6.56 -11.89
C PHE A 226 -10.75 -6.95 -11.72
N LYS A 227 -11.68 -6.11 -12.20
CA LYS A 227 -13.12 -6.41 -12.14
C LYS A 227 -13.49 -7.60 -13.03
N THR A 228 -12.92 -7.72 -14.22
CA THR A 228 -13.20 -8.81 -15.14
C THR A 228 -12.62 -10.14 -14.63
N GLU A 229 -11.36 -10.15 -14.19
CA GLU A 229 -10.68 -11.35 -13.68
C GLU A 229 -11.30 -11.88 -12.38
N HIS A 230 -11.80 -10.99 -11.54
CA HIS A 230 -12.34 -11.34 -10.22
C HIS A 230 -13.86 -11.19 -10.10
N ALA A 231 -14.60 -11.13 -11.21
CA ALA A 231 -16.04 -10.89 -11.22
C ALA A 231 -16.82 -11.83 -10.27
N ALA A 232 -16.47 -13.11 -10.25
CA ALA A 232 -17.13 -14.11 -9.41
C ALA A 232 -16.79 -14.02 -7.91
N THR A 233 -15.72 -13.32 -7.55
CA THR A 233 -15.23 -13.21 -6.16
C THR A 233 -15.53 -11.83 -5.56
N ILE A 234 -15.83 -10.85 -6.42
CA ILE A 234 -16.14 -9.49 -6.00
C ILE A 234 -17.58 -9.46 -5.45
N HIS A 235 -17.71 -9.26 -4.14
CA HIS A 235 -18.98 -9.03 -3.48
C HIS A 235 -18.89 -7.78 -2.62
N ASN A 236 -19.82 -6.85 -2.81
CA ASN A 236 -19.92 -5.62 -2.04
C ASN A 236 -21.09 -5.72 -1.06
N TYR A 237 -20.85 -6.36 0.08
CA TYR A 237 -21.86 -6.45 1.14
C TYR A 237 -22.05 -5.09 1.82
N ASN A 238 -23.29 -4.65 1.90
CA ASN A 238 -23.69 -3.45 2.64
C ASN A 238 -24.40 -3.87 3.92
N PHE A 239 -23.65 -3.99 5.01
CA PHE A 239 -24.19 -4.40 6.31
C PHE A 239 -24.83 -3.21 7.00
N LYS A 240 -26.02 -3.43 7.56
CA LYS A 240 -26.75 -2.48 8.41
C LYS A 240 -26.43 -2.75 9.87
N THR A 241 -26.73 -1.77 10.72
CA THR A 241 -26.66 -1.95 12.17
C THR A 241 -27.55 -3.11 12.60
N GLY A 242 -27.00 -4.00 13.44
CA GLY A 242 -27.67 -5.21 13.91
C GLY A 242 -27.40 -6.46 13.05
N ASP A 243 -26.81 -6.32 11.86
CA ASP A 243 -26.50 -7.48 11.00
C ASP A 243 -25.41 -8.36 11.63
N LEU A 244 -25.58 -9.68 11.51
CA LEU A 244 -24.60 -10.65 11.96
C LEU A 244 -23.56 -10.93 10.87
N VAL A 245 -22.29 -10.86 11.25
CA VAL A 245 -21.15 -10.99 10.35
C VAL A 245 -20.09 -11.92 10.93
N LEU A 246 -19.30 -12.48 10.02
CA LEU A 246 -18.09 -13.22 10.30
C LEU A 246 -16.87 -12.40 9.92
N MET A 247 -15.91 -12.30 10.82
CA MET A 247 -14.63 -11.62 10.59
C MET A 247 -13.55 -12.61 10.17
N ARG A 248 -12.87 -12.35 9.07
CA ARG A 248 -11.79 -13.18 8.57
C ARG A 248 -10.61 -13.24 9.54
N ASN A 249 -10.15 -14.45 9.85
CA ASN A 249 -9.00 -14.68 10.72
C ASN A 249 -7.68 -14.55 9.95
N THR A 250 -7.19 -13.34 9.80
CA THR A 250 -5.93 -13.05 9.10
C THR A 250 -4.69 -13.56 9.82
N ARG A 251 -4.76 -13.82 11.14
CA ARG A 251 -3.61 -14.28 11.94
C ARG A 251 -3.18 -15.69 11.53
N ILE A 252 -4.13 -16.52 11.08
CA ILE A 252 -3.87 -17.90 10.71
C ILE A 252 -3.23 -18.03 9.32
N GLU A 253 -3.43 -17.05 8.42
CA GLU A 253 -2.98 -17.13 7.02
C GLU A 253 -1.49 -17.45 6.87
N VAL A 254 -0.67 -16.95 7.80
CA VAL A 254 0.80 -17.06 7.78
C VAL A 254 1.28 -18.30 8.54
N THR A 255 0.40 -19.02 9.24
CA THR A 255 0.77 -20.19 10.05
C THR A 255 0.78 -21.48 9.21
N HIS A 256 1.75 -22.36 9.46
CA HIS A 256 1.85 -23.65 8.76
C HIS A 256 0.65 -24.59 9.04
N ASN A 257 0.06 -24.52 10.24
CA ASN A 257 -1.07 -25.37 10.64
C ASN A 257 -2.45 -24.77 10.32
N LYS A 258 -2.58 -24.03 9.21
CA LYS A 258 -3.81 -23.30 8.87
C LYS A 258 -5.01 -24.17 8.53
N LYS A 259 -4.79 -25.39 8.02
CA LYS A 259 -5.85 -26.25 7.44
C LYS A 259 -6.90 -26.68 8.47
N MET A 260 -6.50 -26.79 9.74
CA MET A 260 -7.34 -27.27 10.83
C MET A 260 -7.94 -26.15 11.68
N LYS A 261 -7.69 -24.88 11.33
CA LYS A 261 -8.12 -23.75 12.14
C LYS A 261 -9.29 -23.00 11.46
N PRO A 262 -10.19 -22.38 12.25
CA PRO A 262 -11.30 -21.63 11.69
C PRO A 262 -10.78 -20.43 10.88
N CYS A 263 -11.23 -20.33 9.64
CA CYS A 263 -10.86 -19.26 8.72
C CYS A 263 -11.55 -17.92 9.07
N TYR A 264 -12.66 -17.99 9.79
CA TYR A 264 -13.45 -16.86 10.26
C TYR A 264 -13.71 -16.92 11.77
N LEU A 265 -13.89 -15.76 12.36
CA LEU A 265 -14.21 -15.50 13.76
C LEU A 265 -15.61 -14.88 13.85
N GLY A 266 -16.31 -15.16 14.94
CA GLY A 266 -17.68 -14.69 15.16
C GLY A 266 -18.61 -15.84 15.54
N PRO A 267 -19.94 -15.62 15.56
CA PRO A 267 -20.64 -14.46 14.99
C PRO A 267 -20.40 -13.14 15.73
N LEU A 268 -20.42 -12.03 15.00
CA LEU A 268 -20.27 -10.67 15.49
C LEU A 268 -21.42 -9.79 14.99
N VAL A 269 -21.72 -8.69 15.68
CA VAL A 269 -22.81 -7.76 15.32
C VAL A 269 -22.24 -6.45 14.79
N VAL A 270 -22.74 -5.99 13.65
CA VAL A 270 -22.38 -4.69 13.09
C VAL A 270 -23.07 -3.58 13.87
N ILE A 271 -22.29 -2.61 14.34
CA ILE A 271 -22.83 -1.45 15.04
C ILE A 271 -23.02 -0.28 14.08
N SER A 272 -21.98 0.09 13.34
CA SER A 272 -22.03 1.22 12.41
C SER A 272 -20.97 1.10 11.32
N ARG A 273 -21.14 1.92 10.27
CA ARG A 273 -20.22 2.02 9.14
C ARG A 273 -19.61 3.41 9.09
N ASN A 274 -18.29 3.49 9.09
CA ASN A 274 -17.55 4.75 8.95
C ASN A 274 -17.60 5.25 7.50
N HIS A 275 -17.39 6.56 7.31
CA HIS A 275 -17.30 7.19 5.97
C HIS A 275 -16.26 6.53 5.05
N GLY A 276 -15.18 5.98 5.61
CA GLY A 276 -14.13 5.26 4.87
C GLY A 276 -14.49 3.81 4.48
N GLY A 277 -15.71 3.34 4.75
CA GLY A 277 -16.15 1.98 4.43
C GLY A 277 -15.61 0.89 5.37
N THR A 278 -15.10 1.28 6.54
CA THR A 278 -14.80 0.34 7.64
C THR A 278 -16.00 0.20 8.56
N TYR A 279 -16.16 -0.97 9.18
CA TYR A 279 -17.25 -1.27 10.08
C TYR A 279 -16.75 -1.32 11.52
N ILE A 280 -17.55 -0.80 12.44
CA ILE A 280 -17.41 -1.01 13.88
C ILE A 280 -18.29 -2.19 14.23
N VAL A 281 -17.71 -3.18 14.90
CA VAL A 281 -18.35 -4.47 15.15
C VAL A 281 -18.12 -4.85 16.62
N CYS A 282 -19.11 -5.45 17.26
CA CYS A 282 -19.01 -6.00 18.61
C CYS A 282 -19.23 -7.51 18.65
N GLU A 283 -18.81 -8.10 19.75
CA GLU A 283 -19.21 -9.45 20.14
C GLU A 283 -20.70 -9.49 20.55
N LEU A 284 -21.25 -10.70 20.71
CA LEU A 284 -22.67 -10.90 21.04
C LEU A 284 -23.06 -10.39 22.43
N ASP A 285 -22.08 -10.20 23.32
CA ASP A 285 -22.24 -9.62 24.66
C ASP A 285 -22.31 -8.08 24.63
N GLY A 286 -22.09 -7.46 23.47
CA GLY A 286 -22.01 -6.00 23.30
C GLY A 286 -20.59 -5.45 23.40
N SER A 287 -19.56 -6.27 23.65
CA SER A 287 -18.18 -5.83 23.73
C SER A 287 -17.66 -5.35 22.38
N VAL A 288 -17.37 -4.06 22.25
CA VAL A 288 -16.92 -3.45 20.99
C VAL A 288 -15.46 -3.80 20.70
N LEU A 289 -15.18 -4.22 19.47
CA LEU A 289 -13.80 -4.44 19.03
C LEU A 289 -13.05 -3.10 18.92
N HIS A 290 -11.86 -3.04 19.52
CA HIS A 290 -11.03 -1.83 19.60
C HIS A 290 -10.72 -1.17 18.24
N CYS A 291 -10.63 -1.95 17.16
CA CYS A 291 -10.28 -1.45 15.84
C CYS A 291 -11.42 -1.66 14.86
N SER A 292 -11.72 -0.64 14.04
CA SER A 292 -12.63 -0.80 12.91
C SER A 292 -12.09 -1.81 11.89
N ILE A 293 -12.99 -2.60 11.32
CA ILE A 293 -12.68 -3.72 10.43
C ILE A 293 -12.97 -3.31 9.00
N ALA A 294 -12.08 -3.64 8.07
CA ALA A 294 -12.31 -3.40 6.64
C ALA A 294 -13.43 -4.29 6.11
N ALA A 295 -14.28 -3.75 5.23
CA ALA A 295 -15.37 -4.49 4.58
C ALA A 295 -14.90 -5.79 3.87
N LEU A 296 -13.69 -5.80 3.32
CA LEU A 296 -13.03 -6.98 2.72
C LEU A 296 -12.85 -8.17 3.67
N CYS A 297 -12.89 -7.93 4.98
CA CYS A 297 -12.69 -8.94 6.01
C CYS A 297 -14.02 -9.48 6.56
N LEU A 298 -15.16 -8.94 6.15
CA LEU A 298 -16.48 -9.31 6.67
C LEU A 298 -17.29 -10.09 5.63
N VAL A 299 -18.00 -11.10 6.10
CA VAL A 299 -18.93 -11.95 5.33
C VAL A 299 -20.22 -12.08 6.13
N PRO A 300 -21.41 -12.12 5.50
CA PRO A 300 -22.66 -12.35 6.23
C PRO A 300 -22.63 -13.67 7.01
N TYR A 301 -23.21 -13.66 8.20
CA TYR A 301 -23.48 -14.85 9.00
C TYR A 301 -24.96 -15.24 8.86
N PHE A 302 -25.22 -16.49 8.52
CA PHE A 302 -26.57 -17.01 8.37
C PHE A 302 -27.00 -17.73 9.65
N THR A 303 -27.98 -17.17 10.35
CA THR A 303 -28.59 -17.80 11.52
C THR A 303 -29.76 -18.71 11.15
N ARG A 304 -30.08 -19.66 12.02
CA ARG A 304 -31.30 -20.46 11.92
C ARG A 304 -32.52 -19.72 12.47
N GLU A 305 -32.28 -18.88 13.47
CA GLU A 305 -33.30 -18.09 14.15
C GLU A 305 -32.91 -16.60 14.09
N HIS A 306 -33.91 -15.73 14.04
CA HIS A 306 -33.70 -14.29 14.04
C HIS A 306 -33.28 -13.83 15.44
N ILE A 307 -32.05 -13.35 15.57
CA ILE A 307 -31.55 -12.74 16.81
C ILE A 307 -31.90 -11.27 16.75
N THR A 308 -32.86 -10.83 17.56
CA THR A 308 -33.22 -9.42 17.66
C THR A 308 -32.15 -8.70 18.46
N VAL A 309 -31.30 -7.92 17.78
CA VAL A 309 -30.33 -7.05 18.45
C VAL A 309 -31.08 -5.83 19.00
N PRO A 310 -31.06 -5.56 20.32
CA PRO A 310 -31.78 -4.41 20.87
C PRO A 310 -31.14 -3.12 20.35
N SER A 311 -31.95 -2.26 19.73
CA SER A 311 -31.52 -0.99 19.13
C SER A 311 -30.94 0.00 20.14
N ASN A 312 -31.27 -0.14 21.43
CA ASN A 312 -30.84 0.75 22.51
C ASN A 312 -29.54 0.30 23.21
N THR A 313 -28.87 -0.74 22.74
CA THR A 313 -27.68 -1.30 23.43
C THR A 313 -26.39 -0.54 23.09
N PHE A 314 -26.41 0.24 22.02
CA PHE A 314 -25.24 0.96 21.52
C PHE A 314 -25.53 2.46 21.56
N ASP A 315 -25.20 3.10 22.69
CA ASP A 315 -25.16 4.55 22.81
C ASP A 315 -24.08 5.09 21.86
N ILE A 316 -24.43 5.26 20.59
CA ILE A 316 -23.67 6.04 19.63
C ILE A 316 -24.48 7.29 19.37
N ASP A 317 -24.14 8.35 20.11
CA ASP A 317 -24.49 9.70 19.71
C ASP A 317 -23.97 9.91 18.29
N THR A 318 -24.90 9.95 17.34
CA THR A 318 -24.63 10.14 15.91
C THR A 318 -24.60 11.63 15.53
N SER A 319 -24.33 12.51 16.51
CA SER A 319 -24.21 13.96 16.33
C SER A 319 -22.89 14.39 15.70
#